data_AF-A0A3M1LRU6-F1
#
_entry.id   AF-A0A3M1LRU6-F1
#
_cell.length_a   1.000
_cell.length_b   1.000
_cell.length_c   1.000
_cell.angle_alpha   90.00
_cell.angle_beta   90.00
_cell.angle_gamma   90.00
#
_symmetry.space_group_name_H-M   'P 1'
#
loop_
_entity.id
_entity.type
_entity.pdbx_description
1 polymer ?
#
loop_
_entity_poly.entity_id
_entity_poly.type
_entity_poly.pdbx_seq_one_letter_code
_entity_poly.pdbx_strand_id
1 'polypeptide(L)'
;MPKLDKPLPSVLQEAQVGHALERIDRSTPWGCCLAALVELLYSSGMRISEALSLECDSIDPAALTVRVVGKGGKERIVLLGKRAFEAIEQYKRCRAALGPAVGERALFLSPRGKPLRPAQAWRAIRKLLDGISDAPRRSPHIFRHSFATHLLDRGADLQAVSMLLGHSSLRSTQVYTHVSIERLRQAYTQAHPRATSSEKDQ
;
A
#
# COMPACT_ATOMS: atom_id res chain seq x y z
N MET A 1 17.00 27.77 29.28
CA MET A 1 15.71 27.07 29.08
C MET A 1 16.00 25.69 28.52
N PRO A 2 15.36 24.60 29.00
CA PRO A 2 15.61 23.27 28.45
C PRO A 2 14.96 23.13 27.07
N LYS A 3 15.73 22.62 26.11
CA LYS A 3 15.30 22.22 24.75
C LYS A 3 14.42 20.98 24.83
N LEU A 4 13.49 20.81 23.88
CA LEU A 4 13.23 19.56 23.14
C LEU A 4 12.01 19.68 22.19
N ASP A 5 12.18 20.38 21.06
CA ASP A 5 11.29 20.15 19.91
C ASP A 5 11.92 19.04 19.06
N LYS A 6 11.64 17.78 19.42
CA LYS A 6 11.88 16.68 18.49
C LYS A 6 11.01 16.92 17.25
N PRO A 7 11.55 16.93 16.02
CA PRO A 7 10.72 17.06 14.84
C PRO A 7 9.70 15.91 14.84
N LEU A 8 8.44 16.26 14.55
CA LEU A 8 7.31 15.33 14.42
C LEU A 8 7.71 14.11 13.59
N PRO A 9 7.21 12.91 13.93
CA PRO A 9 7.72 11.67 13.37
C PRO A 9 7.57 11.64 11.85
N SER A 10 8.54 10.99 11.17
CA SER A 10 8.66 10.90 9.71
C SER A 10 7.60 10.04 9.01
N VAL A 11 6.42 9.89 9.60
CA VAL A 11 5.28 9.05 9.15
C VAL A 11 4.04 9.90 8.91
N LEU A 12 3.09 9.37 8.15
CA LEU A 12 1.75 9.92 8.01
C LEU A 12 0.86 9.38 9.11
N GLN A 13 0.18 10.26 9.82
CA GLN A 13 -0.96 9.91 10.65
C GLN A 13 -2.10 9.34 9.80
N GLU A 14 -2.96 8.52 10.38
CA GLU A 14 -4.10 7.93 9.67
C GLU A 14 -5.02 8.98 9.04
N ALA A 15 -5.34 10.05 9.77
CA ALA A 15 -6.13 11.17 9.26
C ALA A 15 -5.45 11.85 8.05
N GLN A 16 -4.12 11.94 8.04
CA GLN A 16 -3.39 12.49 6.88
C GLN A 16 -3.49 11.58 5.66
N VAL A 17 -3.51 10.26 5.85
CA VAL A 17 -3.76 9.31 4.76
C VAL A 17 -5.19 9.43 4.25
N GLY A 18 -6.17 9.52 5.15
CA GLY A 18 -7.58 9.77 4.80
C GLY A 18 -7.74 11.03 3.96
N HIS A 19 -7.24 12.17 4.46
CA HIS A 19 -7.28 13.44 3.75
C HIS A 19 -6.56 13.38 2.39
N ALA A 20 -5.43 12.67 2.29
CA ALA A 20 -4.77 12.47 1.01
C ALA A 20 -5.67 11.72 0.02
N LEU A 21 -6.35 10.66 0.45
CA LEU A 21 -7.24 9.86 -0.39
C LEU A 21 -8.52 10.60 -0.81
N GLU A 22 -9.01 11.52 0.02
CA GLU A 22 -10.18 12.38 -0.24
C GLU A 22 -9.88 13.45 -1.29
N ARG A 23 -8.63 13.97 -1.32
CA ARG A 23 -8.21 14.97 -2.33
C ARG A 23 -8.06 14.40 -3.74
N ILE A 24 -8.12 13.08 -3.92
CA ILE A 24 -7.98 12.45 -5.23
C ILE A 24 -9.33 12.51 -5.95
N ASP A 25 -9.36 13.17 -7.11
CA ASP A 25 -10.54 13.19 -7.97
C ASP A 25 -10.77 11.83 -8.66
N ARG A 26 -11.61 11.01 -8.02
CA ARG A 26 -12.01 9.67 -8.51
C ARG A 26 -13.05 9.70 -9.63
N SER A 27 -13.45 10.87 -10.14
CA SER A 27 -14.24 10.95 -11.37
C SER A 27 -13.40 10.62 -12.61
N THR A 28 -12.07 10.71 -12.49
CA THR A 28 -11.13 10.42 -13.58
C THR A 28 -10.52 9.01 -13.46
N PRO A 29 -10.25 8.31 -14.57
CA PRO A 29 -9.55 7.02 -14.53
C PRO A 29 -8.18 7.08 -13.87
N TRP A 30 -7.47 8.20 -14.06
CA TRP A 30 -6.17 8.45 -13.42
C TRP A 30 -6.30 8.66 -11.91
N GLY A 31 -7.34 9.36 -11.45
CA GLY A 31 -7.60 9.51 -10.02
C GLY A 31 -7.92 8.19 -9.35
N CYS A 32 -8.78 7.35 -9.96
CA CYS A 32 -9.00 5.99 -9.48
C CYS A 32 -7.69 5.18 -9.41
N CYS A 33 -6.84 5.28 -10.43
CA CYS A 33 -5.51 4.64 -10.44
C CYS A 33 -4.65 5.10 -9.25
N LEU A 34 -4.59 6.40 -9.00
CA LEU A 34 -3.78 6.97 -7.93
C LEU A 34 -4.33 6.58 -6.55
N ALA A 35 -5.65 6.62 -6.37
CA ALA A 35 -6.31 6.19 -5.13
C ALA A 35 -6.03 4.72 -4.84
N ALA A 36 -6.20 3.83 -5.83
CA ALA A 36 -5.89 2.41 -5.70
C ALA A 36 -4.42 2.17 -5.33
N LEU A 37 -3.49 2.90 -5.96
CA LEU A 37 -2.06 2.77 -5.66
C LEU A 37 -1.72 3.22 -4.23
N VAL A 38 -2.24 4.37 -3.79
CA VAL A 38 -2.00 4.89 -2.44
C VAL A 38 -2.60 3.99 -1.38
N GLU A 39 -3.84 3.56 -1.57
CA GLU A 39 -4.53 2.64 -0.66
C GLU A 39 -3.79 1.31 -0.52
N LEU A 40 -3.30 0.76 -1.64
CA LEU A 40 -2.50 -0.46 -1.66
C LEU A 40 -1.19 -0.31 -0.90
N LEU A 41 -0.43 0.75 -1.19
CA LEU A 41 0.86 1.01 -0.52
C LEU A 41 0.71 1.19 0.98
N TYR A 42 -0.32 1.92 1.41
CA TYR A 42 -0.61 2.13 2.82
C TYR A 42 -1.11 0.84 3.48
N SER A 43 -2.08 0.16 2.89
CA SER A 43 -2.74 -1.00 3.50
C SER A 43 -1.85 -2.23 3.62
N SER A 44 -0.80 -2.33 2.80
CA SER A 44 0.00 -3.55 2.70
C SER A 44 1.48 -3.34 3.03
N GLY A 45 1.93 -2.10 3.13
CA GLY A 45 3.34 -1.75 3.32
C GLY A 45 4.28 -2.21 2.19
N MET A 46 3.77 -2.63 1.02
CA MET A 46 4.62 -3.15 -0.07
C MET A 46 5.50 -2.04 -0.69
N ARG A 47 6.56 -2.44 -1.39
CA ARG A 47 7.39 -1.46 -2.12
C ARG A 47 6.65 -0.99 -3.36
N ILE A 48 6.88 0.25 -3.76
CA ILE A 48 6.28 0.78 -4.99
C ILE A 48 6.66 -0.01 -6.24
N SER A 49 7.89 -0.54 -6.32
CA SER A 49 8.29 -1.40 -7.44
C SER A 49 7.47 -2.68 -7.50
N GLU A 50 7.09 -3.24 -6.35
CA GLU A 50 6.26 -4.46 -6.25
C GLU A 50 4.81 -4.14 -6.63
N ALA A 51 4.28 -2.99 -6.18
CA ALA A 51 2.95 -2.52 -6.55
C ALA A 51 2.83 -2.28 -8.06
N LEU A 52 3.82 -1.63 -8.67
CA LEU A 52 3.82 -1.32 -10.10
C LEU A 52 4.10 -2.52 -11.00
N SER A 53 4.58 -3.65 -10.45
CA SER A 53 4.73 -4.92 -11.18
C SER A 53 3.49 -5.80 -11.14
N LEU A 54 2.43 -5.42 -10.41
CA LEU A 54 1.20 -6.20 -10.36
C LEU A 54 0.48 -6.20 -11.70
N GLU A 55 -0.17 -7.31 -11.99
CA GLU A 55 -1.06 -7.49 -13.12
C GLU A 55 -2.53 -7.55 -12.65
N CYS A 56 -3.46 -7.42 -13.59
CA CYS A 56 -4.90 -7.34 -13.28
C CYS A 56 -5.44 -8.58 -12.52
N ASP A 57 -4.79 -9.73 -12.68
CA ASP A 57 -5.11 -11.04 -12.11
C ASP A 57 -4.23 -11.42 -10.90
N SER A 58 -3.36 -10.52 -10.42
CA SER A 58 -2.42 -10.84 -9.34
C SER A 58 -3.07 -11.02 -7.96
N ILE A 59 -4.33 -10.62 -7.80
CA ILE A 59 -5.03 -10.58 -6.51
C ILE A 59 -5.92 -11.82 -6.37
N ASP A 60 -5.76 -12.53 -5.26
CA ASP A 60 -6.72 -13.52 -4.79
C ASP A 60 -7.81 -12.80 -3.99
N PRO A 61 -9.04 -12.68 -4.52
CA PRO A 61 -10.13 -11.97 -3.85
C PRO A 61 -10.69 -12.75 -2.65
N ALA A 62 -10.62 -14.08 -2.65
CA ALA A 62 -11.13 -14.89 -1.55
C ALA A 62 -10.23 -14.80 -0.33
N ALA A 63 -8.91 -14.77 -0.56
CA ALA A 63 -7.91 -14.70 0.49
C ALA A 63 -7.52 -13.26 0.89
N LEU A 64 -7.93 -12.26 0.09
CA LEU A 64 -7.44 -10.87 0.12
C LEU A 64 -5.91 -10.82 0.17
N THR A 65 -5.26 -11.50 -0.78
CA THR A 65 -3.81 -11.56 -0.86
C THR A 65 -3.28 -11.30 -2.25
N VAL A 66 -2.02 -10.90 -2.34
CA VAL A 66 -1.28 -10.78 -3.59
C VAL A 66 0.10 -11.41 -3.44
N ARG A 67 0.52 -12.17 -4.44
CA ARG A 67 1.87 -12.71 -4.51
C ARG A 67 2.79 -11.71 -5.20
N VAL A 68 3.88 -11.33 -4.54
CA VAL A 68 4.85 -10.38 -5.09
C VAL A 68 6.24 -11.00 -5.15
N VAL A 69 7.00 -10.66 -6.19
CA VAL A 69 8.39 -11.07 -6.37
C VAL A 69 9.30 -9.95 -5.89
N GLY A 70 10.06 -10.20 -4.83
CA GLY A 70 11.02 -9.26 -4.26
C GLY A 70 12.41 -9.35 -4.90
N LYS A 71 13.36 -8.57 -4.34
CA LYS A 71 14.77 -8.59 -4.75
C LYS A 71 15.34 -10.01 -4.63
N GLY A 72 16.01 -10.48 -5.69
CA GLY A 72 16.59 -11.83 -5.76
C GLY A 72 15.58 -12.94 -6.09
N GLY A 73 14.44 -12.60 -6.70
CA GLY A 73 13.45 -13.58 -7.17
C GLY A 73 12.64 -14.23 -6.05
N LYS A 74 12.73 -13.72 -4.82
CA LYS A 74 12.02 -14.29 -3.66
C LYS A 74 10.57 -13.86 -3.67
N GLU A 75 9.68 -14.83 -3.78
CA GLU A 75 8.24 -14.59 -3.65
C GLU A 75 7.84 -14.42 -2.20
N ARG A 76 6.86 -13.55 -1.95
CA ARG A 76 6.12 -13.52 -0.68
C ARG A 76 4.65 -13.20 -0.91
N ILE A 77 3.83 -13.64 0.03
CA ILE A 77 2.42 -13.27 0.09
C ILE A 77 2.31 -11.95 0.85
N VAL A 78 1.56 -11.02 0.29
CA VAL A 78 1.21 -9.75 0.93
C VAL A 78 -0.29 -9.75 1.19
N LEU A 79 -0.66 -9.44 2.43
CA LEU A 79 -2.06 -9.27 2.84
C LEU A 79 -2.58 -7.93 2.32
N LEU A 80 -3.83 -7.92 1.86
CA LEU A 80 -4.54 -6.73 1.41
C LEU A 80 -5.65 -6.38 2.39
N GLY A 81 -5.79 -5.10 2.70
CA GLY A 81 -6.96 -4.59 3.40
C GLY A 81 -8.16 -4.51 2.45
N LYS A 82 -9.38 -4.61 3.01
CA LYS A 82 -10.62 -4.53 2.22
C LYS A 82 -10.69 -3.23 1.40
N ARG A 83 -10.27 -2.11 1.99
CA ARG A 83 -10.23 -0.80 1.32
C ARG A 83 -9.32 -0.78 0.10
N ALA A 84 -8.14 -1.42 0.19
CA ALA A 84 -7.23 -1.55 -0.95
C ALA A 84 -7.84 -2.39 -2.07
N PHE A 85 -8.48 -3.50 -1.72
CA PHE A 85 -9.19 -4.33 -2.70
C PHE A 85 -10.32 -3.56 -3.39
N GLU A 86 -11.18 -2.88 -2.62
CA GLU A 86 -12.28 -2.05 -3.16
C GLU A 86 -11.77 -0.95 -4.09
N ALA A 87 -10.69 -0.24 -3.70
CA ALA A 87 -10.09 0.79 -4.53
C ALA A 87 -9.52 0.23 -5.85
N ILE A 88 -8.90 -0.95 -5.80
CA ILE A 88 -8.39 -1.63 -7.00
C ILE A 88 -9.54 -2.06 -7.92
N GLU A 89 -10.61 -2.63 -7.38
CA GLU A 89 -11.77 -3.02 -8.18
C GLU A 89 -12.48 -1.80 -8.78
N GLN A 90 -12.59 -0.69 -8.04
CA GLN A 90 -13.09 0.58 -8.57
C GLN A 90 -12.22 1.06 -9.74
N TYR A 91 -10.90 1.00 -9.61
CA TYR A 91 -9.99 1.37 -10.68
C TYR A 91 -10.10 0.45 -11.90
N LYS A 92 -10.20 -0.87 -11.72
CA LYS A 92 -10.34 -1.82 -12.83
C LYS A 92 -11.54 -1.51 -13.71
N ARG A 93 -12.66 -1.03 -13.14
CA ARG A 93 -13.87 -0.65 -13.89
C ARG A 93 -13.63 0.50 -14.88
N CYS A 94 -12.73 1.43 -14.56
CA CYS A 94 -12.40 2.57 -15.43
C CYS A 94 -11.03 2.46 -16.12
N ARG A 95 -10.25 1.40 -15.85
CA ARG A 95 -8.88 1.23 -16.40
C ARG A 95 -8.83 1.29 -17.92
N ALA A 96 -9.83 0.72 -18.61
CA ALA A 96 -9.90 0.71 -20.07
C ALA A 96 -9.96 2.12 -20.68
N ALA A 97 -10.53 3.10 -19.97
CA ALA A 97 -10.62 4.49 -20.41
C ALA A 97 -9.25 5.20 -20.49
N LEU A 98 -8.18 4.61 -19.94
CA LEU A 98 -6.80 5.09 -20.12
C LEU A 98 -6.19 4.69 -21.47
N GLY A 99 -6.90 3.88 -22.29
CA GLY A 99 -6.44 3.44 -23.61
C GLY A 99 -5.19 2.55 -23.59
N PRO A 100 -5.12 1.47 -22.76
CA PRO A 100 -4.03 0.52 -22.84
C PRO A 100 -3.94 -0.18 -24.20
N ALA A 101 -2.74 -0.65 -24.53
CA ALA A 101 -2.58 -1.55 -25.67
C ALA A 101 -3.39 -2.85 -25.46
N VAL A 102 -3.81 -3.48 -26.55
CA VAL A 102 -4.48 -4.78 -26.51
C VAL A 102 -3.56 -5.79 -25.80
N GLY A 103 -4.11 -6.51 -24.82
CA GLY A 103 -3.36 -7.49 -24.03
C GLY A 103 -2.46 -6.91 -22.93
N GLU A 104 -2.48 -5.60 -22.67
CA GLU A 104 -1.73 -5.00 -21.56
C GLU A 104 -2.25 -5.53 -20.20
N ARG A 105 -1.39 -6.23 -19.47
CA ARG A 105 -1.73 -6.90 -18.20
C ARG A 105 -1.43 -6.05 -16.98
N ALA A 106 -0.52 -5.08 -17.07
CA ALA A 106 -0.10 -4.27 -15.94
C ALA A 106 -1.29 -3.61 -15.24
N LEU A 107 -1.43 -3.81 -13.94
CA LEU A 107 -2.57 -3.30 -13.18
C LEU A 107 -2.60 -1.77 -13.28
N PHE A 108 -1.51 -1.11 -12.88
CA PHE A 108 -1.41 0.34 -12.85
C PHE A 108 -0.87 0.94 -14.15
N LEU A 109 -1.66 1.84 -14.73
CA LEU A 109 -1.33 2.52 -15.98
C LEU A 109 -1.13 4.03 -15.75
N SER A 110 -0.28 4.62 -16.57
CA SER A 110 -0.17 6.06 -16.74
C SER A 110 -1.42 6.64 -17.44
N PRO A 111 -1.62 7.97 -17.42
CA PRO A 111 -2.67 8.66 -18.18
C PRO A 111 -2.64 8.42 -19.70
N ARG A 112 -1.54 7.85 -20.23
CA ARG A 112 -1.36 7.52 -21.65
C ARG A 112 -1.52 6.01 -21.94
N GLY A 113 -2.10 5.25 -21.02
CA GLY A 113 -2.35 3.81 -21.19
C GLY A 113 -1.12 2.90 -21.13
N LYS A 114 0.09 3.46 -20.91
CA LYS A 114 1.32 2.68 -20.71
C LYS A 114 1.48 2.26 -19.26
N PRO A 115 2.17 1.15 -18.94
CA PRO A 115 2.50 0.76 -17.56
C PRO A 115 3.07 1.93 -16.76
N LEU A 116 2.54 2.13 -15.55
CA LEU A 116 2.91 3.25 -14.72
C LEU A 116 4.36 3.13 -14.25
N ARG A 117 5.18 4.13 -14.56
CA ARG A 117 6.61 4.12 -14.21
C ARG A 117 6.84 4.64 -12.79
N PRO A 118 7.86 4.13 -12.06
CA PRO A 118 8.18 4.59 -10.71
C PRO A 118 8.31 6.12 -10.60
N ALA A 119 9.10 6.76 -11.46
CA ALA A 119 9.29 8.21 -11.42
C ALA A 119 7.97 9.01 -11.53
N GLN A 120 7.01 8.52 -12.32
CA GLN A 120 5.70 9.17 -12.47
C GLN A 120 4.84 8.98 -11.22
N ALA A 121 4.80 7.77 -10.68
CA ALA A 121 4.07 7.47 -9.45
C ALA A 121 4.63 8.26 -8.25
N TRP A 122 5.96 8.36 -8.14
CA TRP A 122 6.64 9.19 -7.15
C TRP A 122 6.22 10.65 -7.24
N ARG A 123 6.22 11.23 -8.45
CA ARG A 123 5.80 12.62 -8.66
C ARG A 123 4.34 12.84 -8.28
N ALA A 124 3.46 11.91 -8.64
CA ALA A 124 2.04 11.98 -8.30
C ALA A 124 1.81 11.91 -6.79
N ILE A 125 2.45 10.97 -6.10
CA ILE A 125 2.39 10.84 -4.64
C ILE A 125 2.97 12.08 -3.94
N ARG A 126 4.11 12.60 -4.41
CA ARG A 126 4.71 13.80 -3.84
C ARG A 126 3.78 15.00 -3.95
N LYS A 127 3.13 15.17 -5.11
CA LYS A 127 2.13 16.22 -5.34
C LYS A 127 0.89 16.02 -4.46
N LEU A 128 0.45 14.77 -4.29
CA LEU A 128 -0.70 14.45 -3.44
C LEU A 128 -0.47 14.84 -1.98
N LEU A 129 0.72 14.53 -1.46
CA LEU A 129 1.09 14.81 -0.08
C LEU A 129 1.50 16.27 0.17
N ASP A 130 1.52 17.11 -0.87
CA ASP A 130 1.86 18.52 -0.75
C ASP A 130 0.78 19.25 0.06
N GLY A 131 1.21 19.97 1.10
CA GLY A 131 0.32 20.64 2.06
C GLY A 131 -0.42 19.73 3.06
N ILE A 132 -0.18 18.41 3.04
CA ILE A 132 -0.77 17.46 4.01
C ILE A 132 0.25 17.05 5.07
N SER A 133 1.50 16.88 4.65
CA SER A 133 2.58 16.39 5.50
C SER A 133 3.85 17.20 5.26
N ASP A 134 4.42 17.68 6.36
CA ASP A 134 5.73 18.32 6.39
C ASP A 134 6.87 17.30 6.49
N ALA A 135 6.56 16.01 6.39
CA ALA A 135 7.57 14.98 6.42
C ALA A 135 8.59 15.24 5.30
N PRO A 136 9.91 15.26 5.63
CA PRO A 136 10.97 15.66 4.70
C PRO A 136 11.05 14.74 3.46
N ARG A 137 10.40 13.56 3.51
CA ARG A 137 10.33 12.60 2.42
C ARG A 137 8.88 12.27 2.03
N ARG A 138 8.21 13.19 1.33
CA ARG A 138 6.96 12.95 0.58
C ARG A 138 7.19 11.97 -0.59
N SER A 139 7.38 10.70 -0.23
CA SER A 139 7.77 9.63 -1.15
C SER A 139 7.04 8.34 -0.78
N PRO A 140 6.98 7.33 -1.66
CA PRO A 140 6.28 6.07 -1.39
C PRO A 140 6.75 5.35 -0.12
N HIS A 141 8.00 5.57 0.31
CA HIS A 141 8.54 5.01 1.55
C HIS A 141 7.78 5.47 2.80
N ILE A 142 7.15 6.65 2.77
CA ILE A 142 6.40 7.16 3.91
C ILE A 142 5.21 6.28 4.23
N PHE A 143 4.50 5.76 3.23
CA PHE A 143 3.36 4.85 3.44
C PHE A 143 3.80 3.56 4.12
N ARG A 144 4.92 2.99 3.66
CA ARG A 144 5.50 1.79 4.28
C ARG A 144 5.96 2.02 5.71
N HIS A 145 6.56 3.17 5.99
CA HIS A 145 6.97 3.50 7.35
C HIS A 145 5.76 3.72 8.25
N SER A 146 4.74 4.43 7.76
CA SER A 146 3.47 4.65 8.48
C SER A 146 2.74 3.34 8.75
N PHE A 147 2.70 2.44 7.78
CA PHE A 147 2.17 1.08 7.94
C PHE A 147 2.87 0.34 9.10
N ALA A 148 4.20 0.36 9.11
CA ALA A 148 4.98 -0.31 10.14
C ALA A 148 4.72 0.30 11.53
N THR A 149 4.78 1.63 11.63
CA THR A 149 4.56 2.37 12.87
C THR A 149 3.15 2.15 13.41
N HIS A 150 2.11 2.29 12.59
CA HIS A 150 0.73 2.11 13.05
C HIS A 150 0.42 0.68 13.50
N LEU A 151 1.04 -0.33 12.88
CA LEU A 151 0.92 -1.72 13.35
C LEU A 151 1.54 -1.87 14.74
N LEU A 152 2.75 -1.34 14.95
CA LEU A 152 3.44 -1.40 16.24
C LEU A 152 2.68 -0.62 17.32
N ASP A 153 2.20 0.58 17.00
CA ASP A 153 1.45 1.44 17.92
C ASP A 153 0.14 0.78 18.38
N ARG A 154 -0.45 -0.11 17.56
CA ARG A 154 -1.63 -0.91 17.89
C ARG A 154 -1.31 -2.31 18.42
N GLY A 155 -0.07 -2.55 18.84
CA GLY A 155 0.33 -3.75 19.56
C GLY A 155 0.66 -4.97 18.69
N ALA A 156 0.87 -4.79 17.38
CA ALA A 156 1.42 -5.87 16.56
C ALA A 156 2.86 -6.17 16.99
N ASP A 157 3.21 -7.45 17.05
CA ASP A 157 4.57 -7.87 17.37
C ASP A 157 5.56 -7.50 16.25
N LEU A 158 6.80 -7.15 16.62
CA LEU A 158 7.86 -6.75 15.70
C LEU A 158 8.19 -7.84 14.66
N GLN A 159 8.11 -9.11 15.02
CA GLN A 159 8.31 -10.21 14.10
C GLN A 159 7.20 -10.24 13.03
N ALA A 160 5.94 -10.07 13.44
CA ALA A 160 4.82 -10.01 12.51
C ALA A 160 4.96 -8.82 11.54
N VAL A 161 5.31 -7.64 12.03
CA VAL A 161 5.56 -6.44 11.19
C VAL A 161 6.72 -6.69 10.21
N SER A 162 7.82 -7.27 10.67
CA SER A 162 8.97 -7.59 9.82
C SER A 162 8.62 -8.58 8.70
N MET A 163 7.82 -9.60 9.01
CA MET A 163 7.32 -10.58 8.05
C MET A 163 6.36 -9.95 7.02
N LEU A 164 5.44 -9.07 7.45
CA LEU A 164 4.54 -8.33 6.54
C LEU A 164 5.32 -7.43 5.57
N LEU A 165 6.36 -6.77 6.06
CA LEU A 165 7.21 -5.91 5.24
C LEU A 165 8.14 -6.70 4.31
N GLY A 166 8.39 -7.99 4.57
CA GLY A 166 9.35 -8.79 3.81
C GLY A 166 10.80 -8.35 4.03
N HIS A 167 11.14 -7.93 5.26
CA HIS A 167 12.54 -7.72 5.69
C HIS A 167 13.14 -9.08 6.09
N SER A 168 13.57 -9.85 5.10
CA SER A 168 14.27 -11.10 5.37
C SER A 168 15.73 -10.84 5.75
N SER A 169 16.00 -10.64 7.04
CA SER A 169 17.29 -10.98 7.64
C SER A 169 17.10 -11.49 9.06
N LEU A 170 16.68 -12.76 9.14
CA LEU A 170 17.06 -13.80 10.11
C LEU A 170 16.30 -15.06 9.67
N ARG A 171 16.99 -16.01 9.02
CA ARG A 171 16.43 -17.23 8.36
C ARG A 171 15.45 -16.97 7.22
N SER A 172 16.03 -16.67 6.06
CA SER A 172 15.33 -16.67 4.78
C SER A 172 14.60 -17.98 4.48
N THR A 173 13.39 -17.85 3.94
CA THR A 173 12.68 -18.82 3.09
C THR A 173 12.14 -20.10 3.73
N GLN A 174 12.42 -20.38 5.01
CA GLN A 174 11.82 -21.53 5.68
C GLN A 174 10.44 -21.18 6.25
N VAL A 175 9.46 -21.39 5.36
CA VAL A 175 8.05 -21.72 5.63
C VAL A 175 7.13 -20.57 6.09
N TYR A 176 6.52 -19.88 5.10
CA TYR A 176 5.13 -19.43 5.28
C TYR A 176 4.26 -20.69 5.37
N THR A 177 4.13 -21.25 6.56
CA THR A 177 3.12 -22.28 6.83
C THR A 177 1.75 -21.62 6.82
N HIS A 178 0.68 -22.42 6.65
CA HIS A 178 -0.68 -21.96 6.89
C HIS A 178 -0.83 -21.31 8.29
N VAL A 179 -0.13 -21.84 9.31
CA VAL A 179 -0.10 -21.28 10.67
C VAL A 179 0.58 -19.91 10.72
N SER A 180 1.68 -19.73 9.98
CA SER A 180 2.38 -18.45 9.87
C SER A 180 1.50 -17.40 9.18
N ILE A 181 0.76 -17.78 8.13
CA ILE A 181 -0.17 -16.87 7.42
C ILE A 181 -1.33 -16.47 8.33
N GLU A 182 -1.91 -17.40 9.07
CA GLU A 182 -3.02 -17.12 9.98
C GLU A 182 -2.61 -16.15 11.10
N ARG A 183 -1.42 -16.36 11.69
CA ARG A 183 -0.87 -15.41 12.67
C ARG A 183 -0.64 -14.02 12.08
N LEU A 184 -0.15 -13.94 10.84
CA LEU A 184 0.03 -12.65 10.16
C LEU A 184 -1.32 -11.97 9.87
N ARG A 185 -2.35 -12.74 9.49
CA ARG A 185 -3.71 -12.23 9.34
C ARG A 185 -4.26 -11.70 10.65
N GLN A 186 -4.10 -12.43 11.75
CA GLN A 186 -4.56 -11.99 13.06
C GLN A 186 -3.86 -10.69 13.49
N ALA A 187 -2.53 -10.63 13.40
CA ALA A 187 -1.78 -9.42 13.71
C ALA A 187 -2.20 -8.24 12.82
N TYR A 188 -2.41 -8.47 11.52
CA TYR A 188 -2.87 -7.46 10.58
C TYR A 188 -4.29 -6.97 10.91
N THR A 189 -5.23 -7.89 11.09
CA THR A 189 -6.64 -7.61 11.39
C THR A 189 -6.81 -6.88 12.73
N GLN A 190 -5.99 -7.21 13.72
CA GLN A 190 -6.00 -6.57 15.03
C GLN A 190 -5.43 -5.15 15.00
N ALA A 191 -4.36 -4.92 14.23
CA ALA A 191 -3.54 -3.72 14.39
C ALA A 191 -3.55 -2.76 13.19
N HIS A 192 -4.00 -3.16 12.00
CA HIS A 192 -4.01 -2.26 10.84
C HIS A 192 -5.37 -1.54 10.71
N PRO A 193 -5.39 -0.19 10.61
CA PRO A 193 -6.66 0.56 10.59
C PRO A 193 -7.56 0.26 9.39
N ARG A 194 -6.96 -0.14 8.27
CA ARG A 194 -7.67 -0.51 7.03
C ARG A 194 -7.97 -2.02 6.92
N ALA A 195 -7.74 -2.82 7.96
CA ALA A 195 -7.94 -4.27 7.87
C ALA A 195 -9.42 -4.69 7.90
N THR A 196 -10.23 -4.07 8.77
CA THR A 196 -11.61 -4.52 9.06
C THR A 196 -12.68 -3.47 8.78
N SER A 197 -12.32 -2.27 8.30
CA SER A 197 -13.26 -1.14 8.24
C SER A 197 -14.36 -1.32 7.19
N SER A 198 -15.41 -2.05 7.55
CA SER A 198 -16.79 -1.56 7.39
C SER A 198 -16.93 -0.30 8.25
N GLU A 199 -17.44 0.78 7.66
CA GLU A 199 -17.75 2.05 8.30
C GLU A 199 -18.28 1.86 9.74
N LYS A 200 -17.48 2.33 10.70
CA LYS A 200 -17.97 2.82 11.98
C LYS A 200 -17.24 4.13 12.23
N ASP A 201 -17.71 5.17 11.56
CA ASP A 201 -17.72 6.50 12.13
C ASP A 201 -19.11 7.06 11.81
N GLN A 202 -19.87 7.23 12.89
CA GLN A 202 -21.14 7.94 12.94
C GLN A 202 -20.91 9.43 12.71
#